data_AF-A0A2M8NEH0-F1
#
_entry.id   AF-A0A2M8NEH0-F1
#
_cell.length_a   1.000
_cell.length_b   1.000
_cell.length_c   1.000
_cell.angle_alpha   90.00
_cell.angle_beta   90.00
_cell.angle_gamma   90.00
#
_symmetry.space_group_name_H-M   'P 1'
#
loop_
_entity.id
_entity.type
_entity.pdbx_description
1 polymer ?
#
loop_
_entity_poly.entity_id
_entity_poly.type
_entity_poly.pdbx_seq_one_letter_code
_entity_poly.pdbx_strand_id
1 'polypeptide(L)'
;SKNPRSTVGTVTEIYDYLRLLYARVGTQHCHVCGRPVSSQSAEQMVNRVLTLPTGTRFMVLAPLVSQRKGEYKDVFAEARAEGFARVRVDGEIFDLAGEIKLNK
;
A
#
# COMPACT_ATOMS: atom_id res chain seq x y z
N SER A 1 -17.97 -28.67 6.49
CA SER A 1 -16.95 -27.76 5.94
C SER A 1 -17.41 -26.32 6.17
N LYS A 2 -17.02 -25.68 7.28
CA LYS A 2 -17.39 -24.29 7.59
C LYS A 2 -16.12 -23.45 7.50
N ASN A 3 -16.02 -22.61 6.47
CA ASN A 3 -14.98 -21.58 6.44
C ASN A 3 -15.38 -20.49 7.45
N PRO A 4 -14.59 -20.23 8.51
CA PRO A 4 -14.94 -19.29 9.58
C PRO A 4 -15.08 -17.84 9.11
N ARG A 5 -14.66 -17.51 7.89
CA ARG A 5 -14.81 -16.16 7.30
C ARG A 5 -16.09 -15.99 6.47
N SER A 6 -16.85 -17.08 6.25
CA SER A 6 -18.12 -17.01 5.51
C SER A 6 -19.26 -16.58 6.44
N THR A 7 -19.96 -15.52 6.05
CA THR A 7 -21.12 -14.96 6.75
C THR A 7 -22.33 -14.96 5.81
N VAL A 8 -23.53 -14.71 6.34
CA VAL A 8 -24.72 -14.51 5.51
C VAL A 8 -24.46 -13.43 4.45
N GLY A 9 -23.84 -12.32 4.83
CA GLY A 9 -23.54 -11.22 3.92
C GLY A 9 -22.57 -11.56 2.80
N THR A 10 -21.63 -12.49 3.01
CA THR A 10 -20.75 -12.97 1.94
C THR A 10 -21.42 -14.02 1.06
N VAL A 11 -22.32 -14.84 1.62
CA VAL A 11 -23.05 -15.87 0.85
C VAL A 11 -24.11 -15.23 -0.04
N THR A 12 -24.76 -14.15 0.41
CA THR A 12 -25.78 -13.43 -0.35
C THR A 12 -25.22 -12.24 -1.13
N GLU A 13 -23.90 -12.07 -1.17
CA GLU A 13 -23.19 -10.94 -1.81
C GLU A 13 -23.55 -9.54 -1.29
N ILE A 14 -24.46 -9.42 -0.30
CA ILE A 14 -24.84 -8.14 0.31
C ILE A 14 -23.62 -7.40 0.84
N TYR A 15 -22.64 -8.12 1.39
CA TYR A 15 -21.40 -7.51 1.88
C TYR A 15 -20.60 -6.85 0.76
N ASP A 16 -20.62 -7.39 -0.46
CA ASP A 16 -19.93 -6.80 -1.60
C ASP A 16 -20.63 -5.51 -2.09
N TYR A 17 -21.96 -5.49 -2.09
CA TYR A 17 -22.72 -4.26 -2.33
C TYR A 17 -22.48 -3.21 -1.24
N LEU A 18 -22.43 -3.60 0.04
CA LEU A 18 -22.09 -2.70 1.13
C LEU A 18 -20.68 -2.13 0.96
N ARG A 19 -19.70 -2.94 0.55
CA ARG A 19 -18.33 -2.46 0.26
C ARG A 19 -18.33 -1.40 -0.84
N LEU A 20 -19.08 -1.61 -1.92
CA LEU A 20 -19.21 -0.62 -3.00
C LEU A 20 -19.90 0.66 -2.52
N LEU A 21 -20.96 0.55 -1.72
CA LEU A 21 -21.67 1.69 -1.14
C LEU A 21 -20.72 2.55 -0.28
N TYR A 22 -20.06 1.94 0.71
CA TYR A 22 -19.15 2.66 1.60
C TYR A 22 -17.92 3.20 0.86
N ALA A 23 -17.42 2.52 -0.17
CA ALA A 23 -16.31 3.03 -0.98
C ALA A 23 -16.70 4.27 -1.82
N ARG A 24 -17.95 4.36 -2.27
CA ARG A 24 -18.41 5.47 -3.13
C ARG A 24 -18.93 6.68 -2.37
N VAL A 25 -19.67 6.47 -1.28
CA VAL A 25 -20.36 7.56 -0.56
C VAL A 25 -19.98 7.65 0.92
N GLY A 26 -19.17 6.71 1.43
CA GLY A 26 -18.72 6.72 2.81
C GLY A 26 -17.74 7.86 3.09
N THR A 27 -18.00 8.62 4.15
CA THR A 27 -17.05 9.63 4.64
C THR A 27 -16.08 8.98 5.63
N GLN A 28 -14.79 9.02 5.31
CA GLN A 28 -13.74 8.46 6.16
C GLN A 28 -13.49 9.36 7.38
N HIS A 29 -13.35 8.76 8.55
CA HIS A 29 -13.05 9.48 9.80
C HIS A 29 -11.88 8.82 10.52
N CYS A 30 -11.07 9.63 11.22
CA CYS A 30 -9.97 9.15 12.04
C CYS A 30 -10.51 8.41 13.29
N HIS A 31 -10.09 7.17 13.52
CA HIS A 31 -10.52 6.36 14.66
C HIS A 31 -10.08 6.90 16.04
N VAL A 32 -9.08 7.79 16.08
CA VAL A 32 -8.58 8.37 17.34
C VAL A 32 -9.29 9.68 17.67
N CYS A 33 -9.48 10.57 16.70
CA CYS A 33 -9.98 11.93 16.95
C CYS A 33 -11.33 12.26 16.31
N GLY A 34 -11.91 11.34 15.53
CA GLY A 34 -13.24 11.50 14.92
C GLY A 34 -13.32 12.52 13.78
N ARG A 35 -12.22 13.21 13.42
CA ARG A 35 -12.22 14.18 12.32
C ARG A 35 -12.30 13.50 10.93
N PRO A 36 -12.95 14.12 9.94
CA PRO A 36 -12.94 13.64 8.56
C PRO A 36 -11.52 13.55 8.00
N VAL A 37 -11.23 12.46 7.29
CA VAL A 37 -9.95 12.28 6.58
C VAL A 37 -10.03 13.00 5.24
N SER A 38 -9.05 13.86 4.97
CA SER A 38 -8.91 14.57 3.70
C SER A 38 -7.63 14.17 2.98
N SER A 39 -7.54 14.52 1.69
CA SER A 39 -6.27 14.49 0.99
C SER A 39 -5.25 15.43 1.66
N GLN A 40 -3.97 15.10 1.51
CA GLN A 40 -2.86 15.90 1.99
C GLN A 40 -1.99 16.32 0.82
N SER A 41 -1.47 17.54 0.86
CA SER A 41 -0.49 18.00 -0.13
C SER A 41 0.90 17.40 0.14
N ALA A 42 1.75 17.39 -0.88
CA ALA A 42 3.14 16.96 -0.72
C ALA A 42 3.87 17.79 0.35
N GLU A 43 3.63 19.10 0.38
CA GLU A 43 4.19 20.00 1.39
C GLU A 43 3.73 19.64 2.81
N GLN A 44 2.45 19.33 3.00
CA GLN A 44 1.93 18.89 4.31
C GLN A 44 2.60 17.59 4.77
N MET A 45 2.85 16.65 3.85
CA MET A 45 3.56 15.41 4.16
C MET A 45 5.02 15.68 4.57
N VAL A 46 5.73 16.53 3.83
CA VAL A 46 7.12 16.92 4.16
C VAL A 46 7.17 17.61 5.52
N ASN A 47 6.28 18.57 5.77
CA ASN A 47 6.19 19.26 7.06
C ASN A 47 5.95 18.28 8.21
N ARG A 48 5.11 17.25 8.00
CA ARG A 48 4.89 16.21 9.00
C ARG A 48 6.15 15.40 9.27
N VAL A 49 6.90 15.02 8.23
CA VAL A 49 8.16 14.27 8.39
C VAL A 49 9.20 15.10 9.14
N LEU A 50 9.25 16.41 8.92
CA LEU A 50 10.17 17.32 9.63
C LEU A 50 9.86 17.45 11.14
N THR A 51 8.66 17.05 11.59
CA THR A 51 8.32 17.01 13.02
C THR A 51 8.90 15.80 13.76
N LEU A 52 9.48 14.83 13.05
CA LEU A 52 10.12 13.68 13.68
C LEU A 52 11.37 14.10 14.46
N PRO A 53 11.69 13.44 15.58
CA PRO A 53 12.90 13.73 16.34
C PRO A 53 14.17 13.66 15.50
N THR A 54 15.13 14.54 15.76
CA THR A 54 16.43 14.50 15.09
C THR A 54 17.11 13.15 15.29
N GLY A 55 17.65 12.59 14.21
CA GLY A 55 18.25 11.25 14.21
C GLY A 55 17.26 10.10 13.99
N THR A 56 15.97 10.37 13.78
CA THR A 56 14.99 9.34 13.39
C THR A 56 15.40 8.70 12.07
N ARG A 57 15.66 7.39 12.09
CA ARG A 57 15.98 6.61 10.88
C ARG A 57 14.70 6.04 10.29
N PHE A 58 14.43 6.33 9.03
CA PHE A 58 13.32 5.76 8.29
C PHE A 58 13.71 5.51 6.83
N MET A 59 12.93 4.70 6.14
CA MET A 59 13.06 4.45 4.71
C MET A 59 11.89 5.12 3.98
N VAL A 60 12.19 5.92 2.96
CA VAL A 60 11.18 6.43 2.04
C VAL A 60 10.94 5.35 0.98
N LEU A 61 9.68 4.92 0.84
CA LEU A 61 9.29 3.83 -0.06
C LEU A 61 8.19 4.32 -1.00
N ALA A 62 8.29 3.95 -2.27
CA ALA A 62 7.24 4.15 -3.28
C ALA A 62 6.59 2.79 -3.62
N PRO A 63 5.35 2.52 -3.18
CA PRO A 63 4.69 1.25 -3.47
C PRO A 63 4.17 1.22 -4.92
N LEU A 64 5.00 0.77 -5.87
CA LEU A 64 4.65 0.69 -7.30
C LEU A 64 3.63 -0.42 -7.60
N VAL A 65 3.67 -1.52 -6.83
CA VAL A 65 2.77 -2.66 -6.97
C VAL A 65 2.20 -3.01 -5.60
N SER A 66 0.89 -3.21 -5.53
CA SER A 66 0.21 -3.63 -4.30
C SER A 66 -0.83 -4.71 -4.59
N GLN A 67 -0.70 -5.86 -3.92
CA GLN A 67 -1.64 -6.99 -3.94
C GLN A 67 -2.04 -7.48 -5.36
N ARG A 68 -1.11 -7.42 -6.31
CA ARG A 68 -1.29 -7.95 -7.67
C ARG A 68 -0.27 -9.04 -7.91
N LYS A 69 -0.64 -10.06 -8.68
CA LYS A 69 0.27 -11.10 -9.15
C LYS A 69 0.88 -10.68 -10.49
N GLY A 70 2.16 -10.96 -10.68
CA GLY A 70 2.88 -10.67 -11.92
C GLY A 70 4.40 -10.79 -11.77
N GLU A 71 5.12 -10.85 -12.90
CA GLU A 71 6.59 -10.91 -12.91
C GLU A 71 7.26 -9.53 -12.82
N TYR A 72 6.53 -8.44 -13.11
CA TYR A 72 6.97 -7.04 -12.97
C TYR A 72 8.36 -6.69 -13.54
N LYS A 73 8.82 -7.41 -14.58
CA LYS A 73 10.12 -7.19 -15.24
C LYS A 73 10.30 -5.75 -15.70
N ASP A 74 9.27 -5.15 -16.29
CA ASP A 74 9.31 -3.77 -16.78
C ASP A 74 9.46 -2.77 -15.63
N VAL A 75 8.79 -3.00 -14.49
CA VAL A 75 8.88 -2.14 -13.29
C VAL A 75 10.30 -2.17 -12.72
N PHE A 76 10.94 -3.34 -12.68
CA PHE A 76 12.34 -3.43 -12.24
C PHE A 76 13.30 -2.78 -13.24
N ALA A 77 13.02 -2.88 -14.54
CA ALA A 77 13.84 -2.23 -15.58
C ALA A 77 13.74 -0.70 -15.50
N GLU A 78 12.53 -0.17 -15.30
CA GLU A 78 12.27 1.26 -15.12
C GLU A 78 12.96 1.79 -13.85
N ALA A 79 12.80 1.11 -12.70
CA ALA A 79 13.47 1.49 -11.47
C ALA A 79 15.01 1.48 -11.60
N ARG A 80 15.56 0.54 -12.38
CA ARG A 80 16.99 0.51 -12.69
C ARG A 80 17.41 1.66 -13.59
N ALA A 81 16.59 2.01 -14.59
CA ALA A 81 16.84 3.14 -15.48
C ALA A 81 16.79 4.49 -14.75
N GLU A 82 15.92 4.61 -13.75
CA GLU A 82 15.84 5.77 -12.85
C GLU A 82 16.99 5.83 -11.81
N GLY A 83 17.84 4.80 -11.76
CA GLY A 83 19.04 4.78 -10.91
C GLY A 83 18.80 4.31 -9.48
N PHE A 84 17.67 3.66 -9.19
CA PHE A 84 17.46 3.02 -7.89
C PHE A 84 18.35 1.79 -7.72
N ALA A 85 18.91 1.60 -6.52
CA ALA A 85 19.76 0.46 -6.19
C ALA A 85 19.01 -0.68 -5.48
N ARG A 86 17.90 -0.38 -4.79
CA ARG A 86 17.21 -1.35 -3.93
C ARG A 86 15.71 -1.31 -4.15
N VAL A 87 15.09 -2.48 -4.07
CA VAL A 87 13.63 -2.65 -4.11
C VAL A 87 13.19 -3.51 -2.93
N ARG A 88 11.95 -3.28 -2.48
CA ARG A 88 11.32 -4.13 -1.46
C ARG A 88 10.21 -4.95 -2.09
N VAL A 89 10.37 -6.26 -2.06
CA VAL A 89 9.43 -7.24 -2.63
C VAL A 89 8.99 -8.16 -1.49
N ASP A 90 7.68 -8.30 -1.29
CA ASP A 90 7.09 -9.17 -0.25
C ASP A 90 7.67 -8.99 1.17
N GLY A 91 8.17 -7.78 1.46
CA GLY A 91 8.77 -7.42 2.75
C GLY A 91 10.29 -7.53 2.79
N GLU A 92 10.92 -8.20 1.82
CA GLU A 92 12.37 -8.38 1.73
C GLU A 92 13.01 -7.35 0.80
N ILE A 93 14.23 -6.90 1.14
CA ILE A 93 14.97 -5.90 0.37
C ILE A 93 15.97 -6.61 -0.53
N PHE A 94 15.88 -6.35 -1.82
CA PHE A 94 16.76 -6.89 -2.85
C PHE A 94 17.56 -5.78 -3.54
N ASP A 95 18.75 -6.12 -4.00
CA ASP A 95 19.55 -5.27 -4.89
C ASP A 95 19.02 -5.40 -6.33
N LEU A 96 18.77 -4.26 -6.97
CA LEU A 96 18.32 -4.19 -8.37
C LEU A 96 19.38 -4.65 -9.37
N ALA A 97 20.67 -4.71 -8.99
CA ALA A 97 21.72 -5.26 -9.84
C ALA A 97 21.68 -6.80 -9.93
N GLY A 98 21.06 -7.47 -8.96
CA GLY A 98 20.93 -8.93 -8.91
C GLY A 98 19.76 -9.49 -9.72
N GLU A 99 19.67 -10.81 -9.78
CA GLU A 99 18.52 -11.51 -10.36
C GLU A 99 17.42 -11.63 -9.29
N ILE A 100 16.26 -11.00 -9.53
CA ILE A 100 15.10 -11.04 -8.63
C ILE A 100 14.10 -12.05 -9.18
N LYS A 101 13.96 -13.21 -8.51
CA LYS A 101 12.97 -14.23 -8.86
C LYS A 101 11.74 -14.08 -7.98
N LEU A 102 10.61 -13.72 -8.60
CA LEU A 102 9.32 -13.71 -7.94
C LEU A 102 8.70 -15.10 -7.98
N ASN A 103 8.12 -15.54 -6.86
CA ASN A 103 7.28 -16.72 -6.85
C ASN A 103 5.98 -16.42 -7.60
N LYS A 104 5.57 -17.32 -8.51
CA LYS A 104 4.33 -17.22 -9.28
C LYS A 104 3.07 -17.25 -8.42
#